data_AF-A0A832PM18-F1
#
_entry.id   AF-A0A832PM18-F1
#
_cell.length_a   1.000
_cell.length_b   1.000
_cell.length_c   1.000
_cell.angle_alpha   90.00
_cell.angle_beta   90.00
_cell.angle_gamma   90.00
#
_symmetry.space_group_name_H-M   'P 1'
#
loop_
_entity.id
_entity.type
_entity.pdbx_description
1 polymer ?
#
loop_
_entity_poly.entity_id
_entity_poly.type
_entity_poly.pdbx_seq_one_letter_code
_entity_poly.pdbx_strand_id
1 'polypeptide(L)'
;MSPEHARFEISPERVSAIRGKRTRDFLHKSYDLKKDLALGDPALLMPMFYNPVPPAIKDEKIGIIPHYVDFELAKRMTSEMGAAITLINVQQEPESFIDELISCTVVMSSSLHGLILADTYQVPNAWIAMSNNISGGSWKFHDYYTTTDNEGPRMFCIRSASDIYDLIVANETPFQVSRFQEKLSDLYGSFPSRFLDQ
;
A
#
# COMPACT_ATOMS: atom_id res chain seq x y z
N MET A 1 11.17 -12.00 6.28
CA MET A 1 11.92 -11.91 7.55
C MET A 1 11.09 -11.12 8.53
N SER A 2 10.67 -11.75 9.63
CA SER A 2 10.19 -11.02 10.80
C SER A 2 11.36 -10.20 11.37
N PRO A 3 11.11 -9.04 12.01
CA PRO A 3 12.17 -8.19 12.57
C PRO A 3 13.07 -8.88 13.61
N GLU A 4 12.64 -10.01 14.17
CA GLU A 4 13.30 -10.71 15.28
C GLU A 4 14.71 -11.26 14.98
N HIS A 5 15.12 -11.31 13.71
CA HIS A 5 16.42 -11.90 13.33
C HIS A 5 17.44 -10.91 12.74
N ALA A 6 17.09 -9.63 12.59
CA ALA A 6 17.99 -8.65 11.99
C ALA A 6 18.54 -7.69 13.05
N ARG A 7 19.85 -7.79 13.34
CA ARG A 7 20.58 -6.75 14.08
C ARG A 7 20.97 -5.65 13.11
N PHE A 8 20.18 -4.59 13.06
CA PHE A 8 20.52 -3.39 12.31
C PHE A 8 21.35 -2.46 13.20
N GLU A 9 22.50 -1.96 12.74
CA GLU A 9 23.11 -0.79 13.38
C GLU A 9 22.37 0.45 12.90
N ILE A 10 21.46 0.96 13.72
CA ILE A 10 20.69 2.17 13.44
C ILE A 10 21.24 3.28 14.34
N SER A 11 21.46 4.46 13.77
CA SER A 11 21.71 5.70 14.50
C SER A 11 20.36 6.34 14.86
N PRO A 12 19.88 6.25 16.12
CA PRO A 12 18.52 6.68 16.50
C PRO A 12 18.24 8.15 16.15
N GLU A 13 19.25 9.00 16.24
CA GLU A 13 19.19 10.42 15.92
C GLU A 13 18.95 10.74 14.43
N ARG A 14 19.23 9.76 13.55
CA ARG A 14 19.06 9.85 12.10
C ARG A 14 17.74 9.25 11.61
N VAL A 15 16.94 8.67 12.50
CA VAL A 15 15.58 8.25 12.16
C VAL A 15 14.69 9.49 12.17
N SER A 16 14.10 9.82 11.01
CA SER A 16 13.19 10.97 10.88
C SER A 16 11.71 10.56 10.93
N ALA A 17 11.39 9.39 10.39
CA ALA A 17 10.03 8.86 10.35
C ALA A 17 10.04 7.33 10.35
N ILE A 18 8.91 6.73 10.75
CA ILE A 18 8.70 5.28 10.76
C ILE A 18 7.33 4.98 10.15
N ARG A 19 7.21 3.97 9.28
CA ARG A 19 5.94 3.68 8.60
C ARG A 19 4.77 3.43 9.56
N GLY A 20 4.98 2.68 10.66
CA GLY A 20 3.90 2.30 11.56
C GLY A 20 4.29 2.03 13.00
N LYS A 21 3.25 1.91 13.85
CA LYS A 21 3.37 1.72 15.30
C LYS A 21 4.12 0.44 15.65
N ARG A 22 3.95 -0.65 14.88
CA ARG A 22 4.64 -1.94 15.15
C ARG A 22 6.14 -1.80 15.00
N THR A 23 6.61 -1.14 13.95
CA THR A 23 8.05 -0.88 13.74
C THR A 23 8.57 0.08 14.80
N ARG A 24 7.82 1.14 15.14
CA ARG A 24 8.18 2.09 16.22
C ARG A 24 8.38 1.36 17.54
N ASP A 25 7.39 0.56 17.95
CA ASP A 25 7.38 -0.17 19.22
C ASP A 25 8.47 -1.26 19.24
N PHE A 26 8.76 -1.89 18.09
CA PHE A 26 9.87 -2.82 17.97
C PHE A 26 11.22 -2.13 18.18
N LEU A 27 11.47 -0.99 17.54
CA LEU A 27 12.74 -0.27 17.67
C LEU A 27 12.94 0.34 19.05
N HIS A 28 11.89 0.83 19.71
CA HIS A 28 11.98 1.33 21.09
C HIS A 28 12.44 0.28 22.11
N LYS A 29 12.37 -1.01 21.80
CA LYS A 29 12.91 -2.06 22.68
C LYS A 29 14.45 -2.08 22.72
N SER A 30 15.10 -1.51 21.71
CA SER A 30 16.56 -1.60 21.54
C SER A 30 17.24 -0.24 21.32
N TYR A 31 16.48 0.81 21.04
CA TYR A 31 17.00 2.15 20.72
C TYR A 31 16.18 3.25 21.42
N ASP A 32 16.87 4.29 21.86
CA ASP A 32 16.24 5.52 22.38
C ASP A 32 15.86 6.44 21.21
N LEU A 33 14.77 6.10 20.53
CA LEU A 33 14.21 6.90 19.45
C LEU A 33 13.52 8.18 19.97
N LYS A 34 13.45 9.22 19.13
CA LYS A 34 12.71 10.45 19.45
C LYS A 34 11.23 10.13 19.73
N LYS A 35 10.64 10.77 20.73
CA LYS A 35 9.26 10.52 21.18
C LYS A 35 8.21 10.96 20.15
N ASP A 36 8.55 11.97 19.35
CA ASP A 36 7.71 12.65 18.37
C ASP A 36 8.06 12.24 16.93
N LEU A 37 8.56 11.01 16.73
CA LEU A 37 8.79 10.49 15.39
C LEU A 37 7.49 10.49 14.58
N ALA A 38 7.56 11.12 13.40
CA ALA A 38 6.49 11.07 12.43
C ALA A 38 6.21 9.61 12.03
N LEU A 39 4.92 9.29 11.96
CA LEU A 39 4.46 8.01 11.45
C LEU A 39 3.88 8.16 10.05
N GLY A 40 3.97 7.09 9.27
CA GLY A 40 3.39 7.00 7.93
C GLY A 40 4.39 6.69 6.83
N ASP A 41 3.87 6.18 5.72
CA ASP A 41 4.63 5.95 4.50
C ASP A 41 4.72 7.24 3.66
N PRO A 42 5.89 7.62 3.12
CA PRO A 42 6.04 8.77 2.22
C PRO A 42 5.02 8.85 1.08
N ALA A 43 4.55 7.70 0.56
CA ALA A 43 3.56 7.67 -0.53
C ALA A 43 2.22 8.33 -0.15
N LEU A 44 1.92 8.48 1.15
CA LEU A 44 0.74 9.23 1.64
C LEU A 44 0.79 10.73 1.25
N LEU A 45 1.98 11.27 0.96
CA LEU A 45 2.16 12.66 0.56
C LEU A 45 1.97 12.88 -0.95
N MET A 46 1.81 11.82 -1.75
CA MET A 46 1.71 11.94 -3.21
C MET A 46 0.67 12.95 -3.71
N PRO A 47 -0.53 13.10 -3.10
CA PRO A 47 -1.50 14.12 -3.51
C PRO A 47 -1.02 15.57 -3.42
N MET A 48 0.06 15.84 -2.65
CA MET A 48 0.69 17.16 -2.60
C MET A 48 1.52 17.47 -3.86
N PHE A 49 1.92 16.45 -4.61
CA PHE A 49 2.82 16.55 -5.76
C PHE A 49 2.14 16.19 -7.08
N TYR A 50 1.17 15.27 -7.05
CA TYR A 50 0.47 14.78 -8.23
C TYR A 50 -1.03 14.62 -7.93
N ASN A 51 -1.87 15.37 -8.64
CA ASN A 51 -3.32 15.33 -8.45
C ASN A 51 -4.04 15.32 -9.82
N PRO A 52 -3.97 14.19 -10.54
CA PRO A 52 -4.63 14.06 -11.82
C PRO A 52 -6.16 14.13 -11.66
N VAL A 53 -6.83 14.64 -12.68
CA VAL A 53 -8.30 14.69 -12.71
C VAL A 53 -8.80 13.29 -13.09
N PRO A 54 -9.59 12.61 -12.23
CA PRO A 54 -10.14 11.31 -12.58
C PRO A 54 -11.06 11.39 -13.81
N PRO A 55 -11.23 10.29 -14.56
CA PRO A 55 -12.21 10.22 -15.63
C PRO A 55 -13.60 10.62 -15.14
N ALA A 56 -14.33 11.43 -15.91
CA ALA A 56 -15.68 11.88 -15.56
C ALA A 56 -16.68 10.72 -15.40
N ILE A 57 -16.43 9.61 -16.08
CA ILE A 57 -17.14 8.35 -15.94
C ILE A 57 -16.08 7.30 -15.64
N LYS A 58 -16.16 6.69 -14.45
CA LYS A 58 -15.41 5.47 -14.18
C LYS A 58 -16.14 4.34 -14.90
N ASP A 59 -15.51 3.78 -15.92
CA ASP A 59 -15.84 2.44 -16.37
C ASP A 59 -15.81 1.52 -15.13
N GLU A 60 -16.62 0.44 -15.07
CA GLU A 60 -16.61 -0.55 -13.97
C GLU A 60 -15.30 -1.38 -13.96
N LYS A 61 -14.15 -0.69 -14.00
CA LYS A 61 -12.80 -1.22 -14.06
C LYS A 61 -12.34 -1.63 -12.68
N ILE A 62 -11.88 -2.86 -12.59
CA ILE A 62 -11.34 -3.46 -11.38
C ILE A 62 -9.84 -3.58 -11.57
N GLY A 63 -9.09 -2.86 -10.74
CA GLY A 63 -7.62 -2.89 -10.78
C GLY A 63 -7.06 -4.06 -10.00
N ILE A 64 -6.09 -4.76 -10.57
CA ILE A 64 -5.30 -5.78 -9.88
C ILE A 64 -3.86 -5.32 -9.87
N ILE A 65 -3.32 -5.17 -8.66
CA ILE A 65 -2.00 -4.58 -8.41
C ILE A 65 -1.12 -5.63 -7.73
N PRO A 66 -0.50 -6.54 -8.49
CA PRO A 66 0.34 -7.57 -7.90
C PRO A 66 1.65 -6.98 -7.37
N HIS A 67 2.23 -7.64 -6.36
CA HIS A 67 3.64 -7.48 -6.05
C HIS A 67 4.46 -7.86 -7.29
N TYR A 68 5.61 -7.21 -7.53
CA TYR A 68 6.40 -7.44 -8.75
C TYR A 68 6.76 -8.92 -9.00
N VAL A 69 6.98 -9.69 -7.93
CA VAL A 69 7.27 -11.14 -7.99
C VAL A 69 6.08 -11.98 -8.51
N ASP A 70 4.86 -11.46 -8.37
CA ASP A 70 3.62 -12.13 -8.73
C ASP A 70 3.05 -11.61 -10.06
N PHE A 71 3.70 -10.65 -10.74
CA PHE A 71 3.14 -9.99 -11.91
C PHE A 71 2.79 -10.97 -13.04
N GLU A 72 3.71 -11.88 -13.38
CA GLU A 72 3.47 -12.89 -14.42
C GLU A 72 2.40 -13.92 -14.02
N LEU A 73 2.27 -14.22 -12.73
CA LEU A 73 1.20 -15.08 -12.23
C LEU A 73 -0.15 -14.38 -12.39
N ALA A 74 -0.25 -13.13 -11.93
CA ALA A 74 -1.45 -12.31 -12.05
C ALA A 74 -1.88 -12.19 -13.51
N LYS A 75 -0.95 -11.86 -14.42
CA LYS A 75 -1.20 -11.74 -15.86
C LYS A 75 -1.82 -13.00 -16.46
N ARG A 76 -1.34 -14.19 -16.07
CA ARG A 76 -1.92 -15.47 -16.53
C ARG A 76 -3.30 -15.74 -15.92
N MET A 77 -3.53 -15.35 -14.66
CA MET A 77 -4.81 -15.57 -14.00
C MET A 77 -5.90 -14.65 -14.56
N THR A 78 -5.54 -13.43 -14.95
CA THR A 78 -6.49 -12.41 -15.38
C THR A 78 -6.70 -12.37 -16.90
N SER A 79 -5.94 -13.13 -17.69
CA SER A 79 -5.96 -13.04 -19.16
C SER A 79 -7.32 -13.36 -19.79
N GLU A 80 -8.15 -14.16 -19.11
CA GLU A 80 -9.46 -14.57 -19.59
C GLU A 80 -10.63 -13.81 -18.92
N MET A 81 -10.33 -12.87 -18.01
CA MET A 81 -11.35 -12.22 -17.18
C MET A 81 -12.09 -11.05 -17.86
N GLY A 82 -11.74 -10.74 -19.11
CA GLY A 82 -12.38 -9.70 -19.93
C GLY A 82 -11.83 -8.29 -19.67
N ALA A 83 -12.39 -7.31 -20.41
CA ALA A 83 -11.89 -5.93 -20.45
C ALA A 83 -12.14 -5.11 -19.17
N ALA A 84 -12.93 -5.64 -18.21
CA ALA A 84 -13.19 -4.98 -16.94
C ALA A 84 -11.99 -5.07 -15.97
N ILE A 85 -11.05 -6.00 -16.19
CA ILE A 85 -9.88 -6.15 -15.33
C ILE A 85 -8.70 -5.39 -15.91
N THR A 86 -8.10 -4.52 -15.09
CA THR A 86 -6.87 -3.79 -15.42
C THR A 86 -5.74 -4.27 -14.53
N LEU A 87 -4.66 -4.79 -15.12
CA LEU A 87 -3.47 -5.19 -14.38
C LEU A 87 -2.51 -3.99 -14.30
N ILE A 88 -2.24 -3.50 -13.10
CA ILE A 88 -1.44 -2.29 -12.85
C ILE A 88 -0.06 -2.71 -12.34
N ASN A 89 1.00 -2.26 -13.01
CA ASN A 89 2.36 -2.65 -12.66
C ASN A 89 2.97 -1.69 -11.63
N VAL A 90 3.32 -2.19 -10.44
CA VAL A 90 3.96 -1.40 -9.37
C VAL A 90 5.38 -0.91 -9.69
N GLN A 91 5.98 -1.38 -10.79
CA GLN A 91 7.32 -0.98 -11.24
C GLN A 91 7.29 0.15 -12.28
N GLN A 92 6.12 0.60 -12.73
CA GLN A 92 6.02 1.73 -13.65
C GLN A 92 6.21 3.07 -12.95
N GLU A 93 6.28 4.15 -13.72
CA GLU A 93 6.41 5.50 -13.19
C GLU A 93 5.23 5.84 -12.25
N PRO A 94 5.48 6.55 -11.12
CA PRO A 94 4.46 6.84 -10.12
C PRO A 94 3.23 7.53 -10.70
N GLU A 95 3.40 8.48 -11.62
CA GLU A 95 2.31 9.22 -12.26
C GLU A 95 1.41 8.29 -13.07
N SER A 96 2.00 7.47 -13.95
CA SER A 96 1.27 6.47 -14.73
C SER A 96 0.55 5.45 -13.85
N PHE A 97 1.19 5.03 -12.75
CA PHE A 97 0.57 4.16 -11.77
C PHE A 97 -0.66 4.79 -11.12
N ILE A 98 -0.55 6.06 -10.73
CA ILE A 98 -1.66 6.78 -10.10
C ILE A 98 -2.80 7.00 -11.10
N ASP A 99 -2.50 7.36 -12.35
CA ASP A 99 -3.51 7.51 -13.40
C ASP A 99 -4.33 6.23 -13.62
N GLU A 100 -3.66 5.08 -13.72
CA GLU A 100 -4.33 3.77 -13.83
C GLU A 100 -5.13 3.44 -12.57
N LEU A 101 -4.55 3.68 -11.39
CA LEU A 101 -5.18 3.43 -10.09
C LEU A 101 -6.50 4.20 -9.95
N ILE A 102 -6.50 5.52 -10.21
CA ILE A 102 -7.70 6.35 -10.02
C ILE A 102 -8.78 6.11 -11.08
N SER A 103 -8.40 5.51 -12.22
CA SER A 103 -9.35 5.09 -13.25
C SER A 103 -10.21 3.89 -12.84
N CYS A 104 -9.81 3.16 -11.80
CA CYS A 104 -10.53 2.00 -11.29
C CYS A 104 -11.65 2.39 -10.32
N THR A 105 -12.71 1.59 -10.26
CA THR A 105 -13.78 1.70 -9.24
C THR A 105 -13.34 1.09 -7.92
N VAL A 106 -12.64 -0.04 -7.98
CA VAL A 106 -12.03 -0.74 -6.84
C VAL A 106 -10.71 -1.38 -7.26
N VAL A 107 -9.82 -1.65 -6.29
CA VAL A 107 -8.55 -2.36 -6.56
C VAL A 107 -8.26 -3.48 -5.57
N MET A 108 -7.64 -4.55 -6.06
CA MET A 108 -7.09 -5.64 -5.26
C MET A 108 -5.57 -5.60 -5.36
N SER A 109 -4.86 -5.53 -4.22
CA SER A 109 -3.40 -5.43 -4.26
C SER A 109 -2.68 -6.42 -3.35
N SER A 110 -1.64 -7.07 -3.89
CA SER A 110 -0.62 -7.78 -3.11
C SER A 110 0.66 -6.94 -2.91
N SER A 111 0.64 -5.69 -3.36
CA SER A 111 1.71 -4.71 -3.14
C SER A 111 1.33 -3.73 -2.03
N LEU A 112 2.28 -3.44 -1.13
CA LEU A 112 2.03 -2.48 -0.06
C LEU A 112 1.78 -1.06 -0.61
N HIS A 113 2.59 -0.60 -1.56
CA HIS A 113 2.37 0.73 -2.15
C HIS A 113 1.07 0.78 -2.97
N GLY A 114 0.61 -0.35 -3.52
CA GLY A 114 -0.70 -0.39 -4.16
C GLY A 114 -1.84 -0.09 -3.19
N LEU A 115 -1.79 -0.66 -1.98
CA LEU A 115 -2.76 -0.38 -0.91
C LEU A 115 -2.64 1.05 -0.38
N ILE A 116 -1.41 1.50 -0.06
CA ILE A 116 -1.17 2.85 0.47
C ILE A 116 -1.66 3.90 -0.52
N LEU A 117 -1.33 3.78 -1.82
CA LEU A 117 -1.76 4.74 -2.82
C LEU A 117 -3.26 4.66 -3.07
N ALA A 118 -3.87 3.47 -3.03
CA ALA A 118 -5.32 3.34 -3.13
C ALA A 118 -6.03 4.07 -1.98
N ASP A 119 -5.58 3.87 -0.74
CA ASP A 119 -6.09 4.57 0.44
C ASP A 119 -5.88 6.09 0.31
N THR A 120 -4.70 6.51 -0.16
CA THR A 120 -4.31 7.92 -0.34
C THR A 120 -5.19 8.63 -1.38
N TYR A 121 -5.44 8.01 -2.53
CA TYR A 121 -6.25 8.54 -3.61
C TYR A 121 -7.75 8.18 -3.51
N GLN A 122 -8.18 7.66 -2.35
CA GLN A 122 -9.59 7.35 -2.07
C GLN A 122 -10.20 6.33 -3.04
N VAL A 123 -9.41 5.34 -3.46
CA VAL A 123 -9.87 4.20 -4.26
C VAL A 123 -10.12 3.00 -3.33
N PRO A 124 -11.37 2.51 -3.22
CA PRO A 124 -11.67 1.36 -2.36
C PRO A 124 -10.82 0.15 -2.74
N ASN A 125 -10.21 -0.48 -1.75
CA ASN A 125 -9.24 -1.55 -1.99
C ASN A 125 -9.38 -2.75 -1.06
N ALA A 126 -8.83 -3.87 -1.51
CA ALA A 126 -8.71 -5.09 -0.74
C ALA A 126 -7.27 -5.63 -0.78
N TRP A 127 -6.76 -6.05 0.38
CA TRP A 127 -5.46 -6.69 0.49
C TRP A 127 -5.56 -8.16 0.07
N ILE A 128 -4.82 -8.52 -0.98
CA ILE A 128 -4.74 -9.89 -1.48
C ILE A 128 -3.34 -10.47 -1.36
N ALA A 129 -3.23 -11.80 -1.40
CA ALA A 129 -1.98 -12.53 -1.55
C ALA A 129 -2.10 -13.55 -2.68
N MET A 130 -1.16 -13.55 -3.62
CA MET A 130 -1.14 -14.47 -4.77
C MET A 130 -0.07 -15.57 -4.63
N SER A 131 1.00 -15.31 -3.89
CA SER A 131 2.02 -16.31 -3.59
C SER A 131 2.65 -16.10 -2.21
N ASN A 132 3.47 -17.06 -1.79
CA ASN A 132 4.31 -16.97 -0.58
C ASN A 132 5.70 -16.37 -0.87
N ASN A 133 5.93 -15.85 -2.07
CA ASN A 133 7.25 -15.37 -2.51
C ASN A 133 7.55 -13.93 -2.09
N ILE A 134 6.62 -13.25 -1.41
CA ILE A 134 6.79 -11.87 -0.96
C ILE A 134 7.73 -11.82 0.24
N SER A 135 8.94 -11.29 0.01
CA SER A 135 9.93 -11.08 1.06
C SER A 135 9.42 -10.12 2.14
N GLY A 136 9.71 -10.45 3.40
CA GLY A 136 9.24 -9.66 4.56
C GLY A 136 7.86 -10.07 5.10
N GLY A 137 7.13 -10.94 4.39
CA GLY A 137 5.82 -11.45 4.83
C GLY A 137 4.78 -10.34 5.00
N SER A 138 3.77 -10.61 5.83
CA SER A 138 2.65 -9.70 6.09
C SER A 138 2.99 -8.54 7.05
N TRP A 139 4.17 -8.55 7.69
CA TRP A 139 4.55 -7.55 8.70
C TRP A 139 4.39 -6.12 8.19
N LYS A 140 4.90 -5.85 6.97
CA LYS A 140 4.90 -4.50 6.40
C LYS A 140 3.49 -3.93 6.21
N PHE A 141 2.53 -4.80 5.89
CA PHE A 141 1.13 -4.44 5.70
C PHE A 141 0.49 -4.12 7.04
N HIS A 142 0.59 -5.04 8.00
CA HIS A 142 0.03 -4.80 9.33
C HIS A 142 0.65 -3.58 10.03
N ASP A 143 1.93 -3.33 9.80
CA ASP A 143 2.61 -2.14 10.30
C ASP A 143 2.01 -0.86 9.71
N TYR A 144 1.84 -0.78 8.39
CA TYR A 144 1.14 0.35 7.75
C TYR A 144 -0.26 0.57 8.34
N TYR A 145 -1.07 -0.48 8.40
CA TYR A 145 -2.45 -0.39 8.84
C TYR A 145 -2.61 0.08 10.30
N THR A 146 -1.59 -0.07 11.15
CA THR A 146 -1.60 0.54 12.50
C THR A 146 -1.70 2.07 12.52
N THR A 147 -1.45 2.73 11.39
CA THR A 147 -1.58 4.19 11.23
C THR A 147 -2.91 4.61 10.58
N THR A 148 -3.81 3.66 10.36
CA THR A 148 -5.12 3.89 9.73
C THR A 148 -6.26 3.58 10.72
N ASP A 149 -7.50 3.90 10.35
CA ASP A 149 -8.70 3.47 11.09
C ASP A 149 -9.02 1.97 10.93
N ASN A 150 -8.24 1.25 10.12
CA ASN A 150 -8.41 -0.16 9.82
C ASN A 150 -7.16 -0.94 10.24
N GLU A 151 -6.90 -1.09 11.55
CA GLU A 151 -5.64 -1.67 12.05
C GLU A 151 -5.45 -3.18 11.75
N GLY A 152 -6.49 -3.86 11.27
CA GLY A 152 -6.50 -5.31 11.04
C GLY A 152 -7.29 -5.74 9.82
N PRO A 153 -6.94 -5.26 8.61
CA PRO A 153 -7.67 -5.66 7.41
C PRO A 153 -7.46 -7.14 7.15
N ARG A 154 -8.51 -7.76 6.63
CA ARG A 154 -8.46 -9.14 6.16
C ARG A 154 -7.62 -9.22 4.89
N MET A 155 -6.67 -10.14 4.86
CA MET A 155 -5.97 -10.55 3.64
C MET A 155 -6.74 -11.69 2.97
N PHE A 156 -6.97 -11.58 1.67
CA PHE A 156 -7.63 -12.61 0.87
C PHE A 156 -6.62 -13.38 0.02
N CYS A 157 -6.64 -14.71 0.09
CA CYS A 157 -5.73 -15.54 -0.69
C CYS A 157 -6.32 -15.82 -2.07
N ILE A 158 -5.58 -15.48 -3.12
CA ILE A 158 -5.95 -15.66 -4.51
C ILE A 158 -5.12 -16.81 -5.09
N ARG A 159 -5.77 -17.93 -5.42
CA ARG A 159 -5.13 -19.14 -5.96
C ARG A 159 -5.53 -19.39 -7.41
N SER A 160 -6.63 -18.80 -7.86
CA SER A 160 -7.27 -18.99 -9.15
C SER A 160 -8.04 -17.74 -9.58
N ALA A 161 -8.42 -17.68 -10.86
CA ALA A 161 -9.27 -16.60 -11.37
C ALA A 161 -10.65 -16.57 -10.68
N SER A 162 -11.19 -17.72 -10.26
CA SER A 162 -12.46 -17.77 -9.53
C SER A 162 -12.39 -17.09 -8.18
N ASP A 163 -11.26 -17.15 -7.46
CA ASP A 163 -11.11 -16.42 -6.19
C ASP A 163 -11.23 -14.90 -6.39
N ILE A 164 -10.77 -14.40 -7.54
CA ILE A 164 -10.88 -12.98 -7.90
C ILE A 164 -12.35 -12.64 -8.18
N TYR A 165 -13.05 -13.47 -8.97
CA TYR A 165 -14.48 -13.30 -9.21
C TYR A 165 -15.31 -13.33 -7.92
N ASP A 166 -15.04 -14.28 -7.04
CA ASP A 166 -15.75 -14.44 -5.77
C ASP A 166 -15.63 -13.19 -4.90
N LEU A 167 -14.47 -12.53 -4.87
CA LEU A 167 -14.30 -11.25 -4.16
C LEU A 167 -15.10 -10.10 -4.78
N ILE A 168 -15.26 -10.10 -6.10
CA ILE A 168 -15.98 -9.06 -6.83
C ILE A 168 -17.49 -9.19 -6.60
N VAL A 169 -18.02 -10.42 -6.60
CA VAL A 169 -19.46 -10.69 -6.50
C VAL A 169 -19.95 -10.94 -5.07
N ALA A 170 -19.04 -11.03 -4.10
CA ALA A 170 -19.42 -11.24 -2.70
C ALA A 170 -20.38 -10.16 -2.18
N ASN A 171 -21.42 -10.58 -1.47
CA ASN A 171 -22.42 -9.67 -0.87
C ASN A 171 -21.83 -8.78 0.24
N GLU A 172 -20.75 -9.21 0.90
CA GLU A 172 -19.97 -8.37 1.80
C GLU A 172 -18.88 -7.68 0.99
N THR A 173 -18.89 -6.36 0.91
CA THR A 173 -17.91 -5.58 0.12
C THR A 173 -16.56 -5.63 0.85
N PRO A 174 -15.54 -6.37 0.36
CA PRO A 174 -14.22 -6.39 1.01
C PRO A 174 -13.45 -5.09 0.77
N PHE A 175 -13.95 -4.24 -0.13
CA PHE A 175 -13.32 -3.02 -0.60
C PHE A 175 -13.67 -1.85 0.30
N GLN A 176 -12.65 -1.24 0.89
CA GLN A 176 -12.79 -0.05 1.72
C GLN A 176 -11.59 0.87 1.52
N VAL A 177 -11.74 2.13 1.92
CA VAL A 177 -10.65 3.10 2.00
C VAL A 177 -10.28 3.21 3.47
N SER A 178 -9.03 2.89 3.81
CA SER A 178 -8.51 3.01 5.17
C SER A 178 -7.96 4.43 5.36
N ARG A 179 -8.53 5.19 6.30
CA ARG A 179 -8.15 6.58 6.53
C ARG A 179 -6.93 6.64 7.43
N PHE A 180 -5.85 7.22 6.92
CA PHE A 180 -4.68 7.58 7.72
C PHE A 180 -5.06 8.51 8.91
N GLN A 181 -4.60 8.17 10.11
CA GLN A 181 -5.01 8.80 11.37
C GLN A 181 -3.97 9.78 11.94
N GLU A 182 -2.74 9.76 11.42
CA GLU A 182 -1.66 10.65 11.86
C GLU A 182 -1.66 11.93 11.02
N LYS A 183 -0.80 12.90 11.36
CA LYS A 183 -0.73 14.18 10.64
C LYS A 183 0.23 14.10 9.46
N LEU A 184 -0.28 14.35 8.25
CA LEU A 184 0.56 14.47 7.05
C LEU A 184 1.61 15.58 7.17
N SER A 185 1.35 16.64 7.94
CA SER A 185 2.32 17.72 8.19
C SER A 185 3.57 17.22 8.93
N ASP A 186 3.40 16.28 9.84
CA ASP A 186 4.51 15.75 10.64
C ASP A 186 5.38 14.86 9.75
N LEU A 187 4.74 14.05 8.90
CA LEU A 187 5.42 13.25 7.89
C LEU A 187 6.16 14.11 6.86
N TYR A 188 5.52 15.15 6.33
CA TYR A 188 6.16 16.10 5.41
C TYR A 188 7.34 16.82 6.08
N GLY A 189 7.16 17.30 7.32
CA GLY A 189 8.21 17.96 8.10
C GLY A 189 9.38 17.06 8.50
N SER A 190 9.22 15.73 8.41
CA SER A 190 10.28 14.76 8.67
C SER A 190 11.30 14.64 7.53
N PHE A 191 10.97 15.13 6.32
CA PHE A 191 11.90 15.10 5.20
C PHE A 191 13.13 15.96 5.51
N PRO A 192 14.35 15.46 5.26
CA PRO A 192 15.54 16.24 5.51
C PRO A 192 15.55 17.47 4.60
N SER A 193 15.39 18.66 5.19
CA SER A 193 15.30 19.94 4.46
C SER A 193 16.42 20.17 3.45
N ARG A 194 17.61 19.62 3.69
CA ARG A 194 18.76 19.63 2.75
C ARG A 194 18.48 19.05 1.35
N PHE A 195 17.38 18.31 1.18
CA PHE A 195 16.95 17.74 -0.10
C PHE A 195 15.73 18.45 -0.71
N LEU A 196 15.13 19.43 -0.02
CA LEU A 196 13.96 20.18 -0.50
C LEU A 196 14.33 21.52 -1.16
N ASP A 197 15.50 22.07 -0.84
CA ASP A 197 15.99 23.36 -1.38
C ASP A 197 16.92 23.21 -2.60
N GLN A 198 16.75 22.16 -3.43
CA GLN A 198 17.51 21.97 -4.69
C GLN A 198 16.68 22.26 -5.92
#